data_AF-A0A1A8NP33-F1
#
_entry.id   AF-A0A1A8NP33-F1
#
_cell.length_a   1.000
_cell.length_b   1.000
_cell.length_c   1.000
_cell.angle_alpha   90.00
_cell.angle_beta   90.00
_cell.angle_gamma   90.00
#
_symmetry.space_group_name_H-M   'P 1'
#
loop_
_entity.id
_entity.type
_entity.pdbx_description
1 polymer ?
#
loop_
_entity_poly.entity_id
_entity_poly.type
_entity_poly.pdbx_seq_one_letter_code
_entity_poly.pdbx_strand_id
1 'polypeptide(L)' 'ILHDAERFQIDLGVDSDDLALHFNPRFHDDVDGAVLVCNSKIDGCWGDEKREIDNPLQRGSDVKIELKLSGDVFEVELP' A
#
# COMPACT_ATOMS: atom_id res chain seq x y z
N ILE A 1 -0.76 7.30 -11.89
CA ILE A 1 0.30 7.63 -10.89
C ILE A 1 1.08 8.83 -11.42
N LEU A 2 1.32 9.88 -10.62
CA LEU A 2 2.07 11.06 -11.09
C LEU A 2 3.53 10.70 -11.44
N HIS A 3 4.16 11.45 -12.35
CA HIS A 3 5.54 11.21 -12.80
C HIS A 3 6.58 11.39 -11.68
N ASP A 4 6.32 12.30 -10.75
CA ASP A 4 7.17 12.71 -9.64
C ASP A 4 6.68 12.17 -8.28
N ALA A 5 5.69 11.28 -8.28
CA ALA A 5 5.22 10.67 -7.05
C ALA A 5 6.34 9.88 -6.37
N GLU A 6 6.64 10.23 -5.11
CA GLU A 6 7.52 9.41 -4.26
C GLU A 6 6.76 8.18 -3.74
N ARG A 7 5.47 8.36 -3.44
CA ARG A 7 4.55 7.33 -2.96
C ARG A 7 3.10 7.76 -3.18
N PHE A 8 2.17 6.82 -3.04
CA PHE A 8 0.76 7.10 -2.78
C PHE A 8 0.22 6.09 -1.78
N GLN A 9 -0.99 6.29 -1.27
CA GLN A 9 -1.59 5.31 -0.37
C GLN A 9 -3.09 5.14 -0.66
N ILE A 10 -3.58 3.93 -0.38
CA ILE A 10 -4.99 3.61 -0.30
C ILE A 10 -5.24 3.10 1.11
N ASP A 11 -6.07 3.83 1.84
CA ASP A 11 -6.42 3.54 3.23
C ASP A 11 -7.85 3.01 3.28
N LEU A 12 -8.04 1.81 3.83
CA LEU A 12 -9.34 1.19 4.09
C LEU A 12 -9.48 0.93 5.59
N GLY A 13 -10.47 1.55 6.22
CA GLY A 13 -10.64 1.49 7.66
C GLY A 13 -11.93 2.14 8.12
N VAL A 14 -12.08 2.24 9.44
CA VAL A 14 -13.18 2.95 10.09
C VAL A 14 -12.93 4.46 10.00
N ASP A 15 -11.69 4.87 10.29
CA ASP A 15 -11.22 6.25 10.24
C ASP A 15 -9.69 6.29 10.05
N SER A 16 -9.06 7.45 10.27
CA SER A 16 -7.61 7.63 10.11
C SER A 16 -6.75 6.96 11.16
N ASP A 17 -7.32 6.53 12.28
CA ASP A 17 -6.61 5.88 13.39
C ASP A 17 -6.85 4.37 13.44
N ASP A 18 -7.94 3.89 12.83
CA ASP A 18 -8.27 2.48 12.70
C ASP A 18 -8.37 2.05 11.23
N LEU A 19 -7.23 1.60 10.69
CA LEU A 19 -7.06 1.12 9.32
C LEU A 19 -6.89 -0.39 9.28
N ALA A 20 -7.82 -1.07 8.61
CA ALA A 20 -7.71 -2.49 8.33
C ALA A 20 -6.69 -2.77 7.21
N LEU A 21 -6.50 -1.81 6.29
CA LEU A 21 -5.46 -1.84 5.26
C LEU A 21 -4.93 -0.42 5.00
N HIS A 22 -3.62 -0.28 5.13
CA HIS A 22 -2.83 0.82 4.58
C HIS A 22 -1.96 0.25 3.46
N PHE A 23 -2.36 0.44 2.21
CA PHE A 23 -1.59 0.03 1.03
C PHE A 23 -0.78 1.22 0.53
N ASN A 24 0.54 1.19 0.70
CA ASN A 24 1.45 2.30 0.45
C ASN A 24 2.63 1.93 -0.46
N PRO A 25 2.43 1.93 -1.78
CA PRO A 25 3.52 1.84 -2.74
C PRO A 25 4.49 3.02 -2.60
N ARG A 26 5.77 2.71 -2.42
CA ARG A 26 6.88 3.66 -2.40
C ARG A 26 7.76 3.40 -3.62
N PHE A 27 8.02 4.43 -4.42
CA PHE A 27 8.87 4.32 -5.61
C PHE A 27 10.35 4.58 -5.31
N HIS A 28 10.63 5.10 -4.11
CA HIS A 28 11.96 5.32 -3.60
C HIS A 28 11.95 5.23 -2.06
N ASP A 29 12.28 4.06 -1.54
CA ASP A 29 12.48 3.76 -0.12
C ASP A 29 13.97 3.54 0.13
N ASP A 30 14.49 4.08 1.23
CA ASP A 30 15.94 4.09 1.52
C ASP A 30 16.53 2.68 1.69
N VAL A 31 15.70 1.69 2.02
CA VAL A 31 16.13 0.32 2.29
C VAL A 31 16.02 -0.55 1.03
N ASP A 32 14.86 -0.54 0.39
CA ASP A 32 14.51 -1.52 -0.65
C ASP A 32 14.41 -0.91 -2.07
N GLY A 33 14.54 0.42 -2.21
CA GLY A 33 14.26 1.09 -3.47
C GLY A 33 12.75 1.15 -3.75
N ALA A 34 12.29 0.59 -4.86
CA ALA A 34 10.84 0.52 -5.12
C ALA A 34 10.24 -0.66 -4.32
N VAL A 35 9.25 -0.38 -3.48
CA VAL A 35 8.66 -1.37 -2.56
C VAL A 35 7.18 -1.10 -2.35
N LEU A 36 6.38 -2.17 -2.25
CA LEU A 36 4.99 -2.11 -1.80
C LEU A 36 4.96 -2.37 -0.30
N VAL A 37 4.41 -1.44 0.46
CA VAL A 37 4.21 -1.60 1.90
C VAL A 37 2.73 -1.77 2.18
N CYS A 38 2.37 -2.82 2.92
CA CYS A 38 1.05 -2.98 3.51
C CYS A 38 1.19 -2.96 5.04
N ASN A 39 0.27 -2.29 5.73
CA ASN A 39 0.18 -2.35 7.18
C ASN A 39 -1.28 -2.22 7.64
N SER A 40 -1.52 -2.41 8.93
CA SER A 40 -2.74 -2.03 9.63
C SER A 40 -2.44 -0.98 10.70
N LYS A 41 -3.48 -0.26 11.12
CA LYS A 41 -3.41 0.72 12.20
C LYS A 41 -4.57 0.47 13.16
N ILE A 42 -4.29 0.35 14.45
CA ILE A 42 -5.29 0.08 15.49
C ILE A 42 -5.04 1.07 16.62
N ASP A 43 -6.08 1.81 17.03
CA ASP A 43 -5.99 2.85 18.06
C ASP A 43 -4.83 3.84 17.81
N GLY A 44 -4.66 4.25 16.55
CA GLY A 44 -3.61 5.19 16.16
C GLY A 44 -2.20 4.56 16.02
N CYS A 45 -2.04 3.27 16.31
CA CYS A 45 -0.75 2.59 16.32
C CYS A 45 -0.58 1.68 15.09
N TRP A 46 0.53 1.85 14.38
CA TRP A 46 0.89 0.99 13.25
C TRP A 46 1.31 -0.41 13.72
N GLY A 47 0.89 -1.42 12.97
CA GLY A 47 1.36 -2.79 13.13
C GLY A 47 2.71 -3.04 12.44
N ASP A 48 3.03 -4.31 12.22
CA ASP A 48 4.22 -4.73 11.48
C ASP A 48 4.02 -4.54 9.96
N GLU A 49 4.96 -3.86 9.31
CA GLU A 49 4.93 -3.68 7.87
C GLU A 49 5.13 -5.02 7.14
N LYS A 50 4.25 -5.31 6.18
CA LYS A 50 4.50 -6.30 5.12
C LYS A 50 5.09 -5.58 3.91
N ARG A 51 6.26 -6.01 3.47
CA ARG A 51 7.03 -5.37 2.39
C ARG A 51 7.19 -6.35 1.22
N GLU A 52 6.82 -5.93 0.02
CA GLU A 52 7.00 -6.67 -1.23
C GLU A 52 7.91 -5.88 -2.17
N ILE A 53 9.08 -6.44 -2.48
CA ILE A 53 10.15 -5.75 -3.24
C ILE A 53 9.86 -5.78 -4.74
N ASP A 54 9.10 -6.76 -5.22
CA ASP A 54 8.69 -6.82 -6.62
C ASP A 54 7.46 -5.91 -6.87
N ASN A 55 7.68 -4.59 -6.85
CA ASN A 55 6.65 -3.59 -7.08
C ASN A 55 6.43 -3.37 -8.60
N PRO A 56 5.31 -3.82 -9.20
CA PRO A 56 5.07 -3.68 -10.64
C PRO A 56 4.59 -2.27 -11.02
N LEU A 57 4.33 -1.39 -10.05
CA LEU A 57 3.77 -0.07 -10.31
C LEU A 57 4.82 0.88 -10.88
N GLN A 58 4.38 1.72 -11.83
CA GLN A 58 5.25 2.67 -12.50
C GLN A 58 4.72 4.11 -12.40
N ARG A 59 5.64 5.04 -12.12
CA ARG A 59 5.35 6.48 -12.14
C ARG A 59 4.98 6.93 -13.55
N GLY A 60 4.03 7.85 -13.65
CA GLY A 60 3.54 8.35 -14.95
C GLY A 60 2.58 7.41 -15.68
N SER A 61 2.24 6.26 -15.09
CA SER A 61 1.33 5.28 -15.70
C SER A 61 -0.02 5.28 -15.01
N ASP A 62 -1.06 4.98 -15.80
CA ASP A 62 -2.36 4.59 -15.26
C ASP A 62 -2.26 3.18 -14.69
N VAL A 63 -3.03 2.92 -13.62
CA VAL A 63 -3.03 1.65 -12.90
C VAL A 63 -4.46 1.28 -12.53
N LYS A 64 -4.76 -0.01 -12.58
CA LYS A 64 -5.94 -0.59 -11.96
C LYS A 64 -5.48 -1.46 -10.79
N ILE A 65 -6.03 -1.21 -9.60
CA ILE A 65 -5.72 -1.97 -8.38
C ILE A 65 -7.03 -2.58 -7.91
N GLU A 66 -7.04 -3.89 -7.71
CA GLU A 66 -8.20 -4.58 -7.13
C GLU A 66 -7.88 -4.98 -5.69
N LEU A 67 -8.69 -4.49 -4.76
CA LEU A 67 -8.60 -4.79 -3.34
C LEU A 67 -9.84 -5.59 -2.95
N LYS A 68 -9.63 -6.85 -2.54
CA LYS A 68 -10.71 -7.76 -2.19
C LYS A 68 -10.55 -8.22 -0.75
N LEU A 69 -11.60 -8.02 0.06
CA LEU A 69 -11.67 -8.60 1.39
C LEU A 69 -12.13 -10.05 1.27
N SER A 70 -11.26 -10.99 1.65
CA SER A 70 -11.51 -12.44 1.62
C SER A 70 -11.36 -12.99 3.03
N GLY A 71 -12.45 -13.02 3.78
CA GLY A 71 -12.43 -13.40 5.20
C GLY A 71 -11.82 -12.29 6.06
N ASP A 72 -10.68 -12.56 6.69
CA ASP A 72 -9.93 -11.66 7.57
C ASP A 72 -8.69 -11.05 6.89
N VAL A 73 -8.51 -11.27 5.59
CA VAL A 73 -7.37 -10.75 4.82
C VAL A 73 -7.82 -9.93 3.61
N PHE A 74 -7.01 -8.94 3.25
CA PHE A 74 -7.12 -8.25 1.97
C PHE A 74 -6.20 -8.93 0.93
N GLU A 75 -6.80 -9.36 -0.17
CA GLU A 75 -6.12 -9.75 -1.39
C GLU A 75 -5.94 -8.50 -2.26
N VAL A 76 -4.69 -8.24 -2.65
CA VAL A 76 -4.32 -7.12 -3.54
C VAL A 76 -3.87 -7.70 -4.87
N GLU A 77 -4.59 -7.38 -5.93
CA GLU A 77 -4.21 -7.74 -7.30
C GLU A 77 -3.72 -6.49 -8.03
N LEU A 78 -2.52 -6.62 -8.59
CA LEU A 78 -1.81 -5.59 -9.35
C LEU A 78 -1.69 -6.03 -10.81
N PRO A 79 -1.57 -5.08 -11.75
CA PRO A 79 -1.42 -5.39 -13.17
C PRO A 79 -0.10 -6.10 -13.51
#